data_AF-X1PJB7-F1
#
_entry.id   AF-X1PJB7-F1
#
_cell.length_a   1.000
_cell.length_b   1.000
_cell.length_c   1.000
_cell.angle_alpha   90.00
_cell.angle_beta   90.00
_cell.angle_gamma   90.00
#
_symmetry.space_group_name_H-M   'P 1'
#
loop_
_entity.id
_entity.type
_entity.pdbx_description
1 polymer ?
#
loop_
_entity_poly.entity_id
_entity_poly.type
_entity_poly.pdbx_seq_one_letter_code
_entity_poly.pdbx_strand_id
1 'polypeptide(L)' 'VQYLRTWGDLGTHHIQFNVVRKETLLDAQAHPEKHSNLIVRVAGYSAYFVDLAKGVQDDIIARAEQALA' A
#
# COMPACT_ATOMS: atom_id res chain seq x y z
N VAL A 1 3.64 1.29 -17.85
CA VAL A 1 4.45 0.10 -18.25
C VAL A 1 5.95 0.39 -18.29
N GLN A 2 6.41 1.56 -18.73
CA GLN A 2 7.84 1.91 -18.78
C GLN A 2 8.56 1.69 -17.44
N TYR A 3 7.95 2.09 -16.32
CA TYR A 3 8.47 1.83 -14.98
C TYR A 3 8.81 0.34 -14.73
N LEU A 4 7.93 -0.58 -15.15
CA LEU A 4 8.15 -2.02 -15.00
C LEU A 4 9.24 -2.54 -15.95
N ARG A 5 9.35 -1.99 -17.17
CA ARG A 5 10.41 -2.37 -18.11
C ARG A 5 11.77 -2.00 -17.54
N THR A 6 11.94 -0.74 -17.12
CA THR A 6 13.18 -0.26 -16.49
C THR A 6 13.54 -1.08 -15.25
N TRP A 7 12.55 -1.42 -14.41
CA TRP A 7 12.78 -2.28 -13.25
C TRP A 7 13.35 -3.65 -13.64
N GLY A 8 12.80 -4.27 -14.69
CA GLY A 8 13.28 -5.53 -15.24
C GLY A 8 14.66 -5.42 -15.89
N ASP A 9 14.90 -4.36 -16.65
CA ASP A 9 16.18 -4.11 -17.34
C ASP A 9 17.33 -3.89 -16.35
N LEU A 10 17.04 -3.35 -15.16
CA LEU A 10 17.99 -3.22 -14.05
C LEU A 10 18.25 -4.54 -13.31
N GLY A 11 17.59 -5.64 -13.71
CA GLY A 11 17.78 -6.97 -13.12
C GLY A 11 17.12 -7.14 -11.75
N THR A 12 16.20 -6.27 -11.34
CA THR A 12 15.62 -6.35 -10.00
C THR A 12 14.56 -7.45 -9.90
N HIS A 13 14.64 -8.27 -8.85
CA HIS A 13 13.84 -9.49 -8.72
C HIS A 13 12.38 -9.28 -8.30
N HIS A 14 12.06 -8.21 -7.57
CA HIS A 14 10.76 -8.06 -6.93
C HIS A 14 10.33 -6.61 -6.82
N ILE A 15 9.06 -6.34 -7.15
CA ILE A 15 8.40 -5.07 -6.86
C ILE A 15 6.91 -5.30 -6.66
N GLN A 16 6.30 -4.54 -5.76
CA GLN A 16 4.86 -4.56 -5.48
C GLN A 16 4.38 -3.14 -5.22
N PHE A 17 3.11 -2.89 -5.49
CA PHE A 17 2.53 -1.56 -5.40
C PHE A 17 1.29 -1.58 -4.51
N ASN A 18 1.11 -0.50 -3.76
CA ASN A 18 -0.22 -0.07 -3.34
C ASN A 18 -0.64 1.09 -4.25
N VAL A 19 -1.92 1.14 -4.60
CA VAL A 19 -2.52 2.27 -5.33
C VAL A 19 -3.75 2.70 -4.54
N VAL A 20 -3.49 3.47 -3.48
CA VAL A 20 -4.49 3.92 -2.51
C VAL A 20 -4.07 5.30 -2.02
N ARG A 21 -5.05 6.17 -1.76
CA ARG A 21 -4.78 7.50 -1.20
C ARG A 21 -4.45 7.39 0.28
N LYS A 22 -3.53 8.24 0.75
CA LYS A 22 -3.21 8.33 2.18
C LYS A 22 -4.44 8.64 3.03
N GLU A 23 -5.32 9.51 2.54
CA GLU A 23 -6.55 9.90 3.22
C GLU A 23 -7.49 8.70 3.41
N THR A 24 -7.54 7.77 2.45
CA THR A 24 -8.34 6.55 2.57
C THR A 24 -7.82 5.65 3.68
N LEU A 25 -6.50 5.53 3.84
CA LEU A 25 -5.91 4.72 4.92
C LEU A 25 -6.12 5.35 6.30
N LEU A 26 -6.03 6.69 6.38
CA LEU A 26 -6.32 7.43 7.62
C LEU A 26 -7.80 7.30 8.02
N ASP A 27 -8.72 7.42 7.05
CA ASP A 27 -10.15 7.24 7.29
C ASP A 27 -10.47 5.80 7.69
N ALA A 28 -9.83 4.79 7.06
CA ALA A 28 -9.97 3.39 7.44
C ALA A 28 -9.42 3.06 8.83
N GLN A 29 -8.40 3.78 9.31
CA GLN A 29 -7.89 3.65 10.67
C GLN A 29 -8.86 4.26 11.70
N ALA A 30 -9.51 5.39 11.37
CA ALA A 30 -10.47 6.06 12.25
C ALA A 30 -11.87 5.42 12.24
N HIS A 31 -12.29 4.87 11.09
CA HIS A 31 -13.63 4.35 10.81
C HIS A 31 -13.57 2.95 10.14
N PRO A 32 -13.01 1.93 10.80
CA PRO A 32 -12.78 0.61 10.20
C PRO A 32 -14.05 -0.06 9.66
N GLU A 33 -15.21 0.22 10.24
CA GLU A 33 -16.51 -0.30 9.82
C GLU A 33 -16.91 0.12 8.39
N LYS A 34 -16.40 1.27 7.91
CA LYS A 34 -16.65 1.76 6.55
C LYS A 34 -15.72 1.14 5.50
N HIS A 35 -14.64 0.50 5.95
CA HIS A 35 -13.53 0.03 5.11
C HIS A 35 -13.18 -1.44 5.35
N SER A 36 -14.16 -2.26 5.78
CA SER A 36 -13.96 -3.67 6.12
C SER A 36 -13.42 -4.52 4.97
N ASN A 37 -13.58 -4.07 3.72
CA ASN A 37 -13.09 -4.72 2.52
C ASN A 37 -11.83 -4.06 1.92
N LEU A 38 -11.22 -3.07 2.59
CA LEU A 38 -10.02 -2.40 2.09
C LEU A 38 -8.82 -3.33 2.16
N ILE A 39 -8.34 -3.77 1.00
CA ILE A 39 -7.16 -4.65 0.89
C ILE A 39 -5.92 -3.82 0.58
N VAL A 40 -4.84 -4.07 1.32
CA VAL A 40 -3.54 -3.44 1.12
C VAL A 40 -2.44 -4.47 0.92
N ARG A 41 -1.33 -4.02 0.33
CA ARG A 41 -0.10 -4.80 0.19
C ARG A 41 0.89 -4.50 1.30
N VAL A 42 1.26 -5.53 2.06
CA VAL A 42 2.10 -5.38 3.27
C VAL A 42 3.57 -5.59 2.90
N ALA A 43 4.03 -6.83 2.88
CA ALA A 43 5.39 -7.22 2.51
C ALA A 43 5.37 -8.63 1.88
N GLY A 44 4.95 -8.71 0.61
CA GLY A 44 4.84 -10.01 -0.05
C GLY A 44 3.52 -10.75 0.16
N TYR A 45 2.56 -10.18 0.89
CA TYR A 45 1.17 -10.66 1.00
C TYR A 45 0.15 -9.50 1.06
N SER A 46 -1.14 -9.83 0.88
CA SER A 46 -2.27 -8.90 0.93
C SER A 46 -3.09 -9.21 2.16
N ALA A 47 -3.63 -8.17 2.78
CA ALA A 47 -4.50 -8.30 3.95
C ALA A 47 -5.55 -7.20 3.94
N TYR A 48 -6.65 -7.42 4.66
CA TYR A 48 -7.57 -6.35 5.00
C TYR A 48 -6.87 -5.37 5.94
N PHE A 49 -6.90 -4.08 5.60
CA PHE A 49 -6.19 -3.05 6.34
C PHE A 49 -6.67 -2.97 7.81
N VAL A 50 -7.97 -3.14 8.02
CA VAL A 50 -8.60 -3.08 9.35
C VAL A 50 -8.21 -4.25 10.26
N ASP A 51 -7.72 -5.36 9.70
CA ASP A 51 -7.26 -6.53 10.45
C ASP A 51 -5.80 -6.39 10.91
N LEU A 52 -5.09 -5.36 10.43
CA LEU A 52 -3.68 -5.13 10.78
C LEU A 52 -3.55 -4.42 12.13
N ALA A 53 -2.50 -4.75 12.87
CA ALA A 53 -2.14 -4.01 14.07
C ALA A 53 -1.86 -2.54 13.74
N LYS A 54 -2.23 -1.61 14.64
CA LYS A 54 -2.07 -0.16 14.44
C LYS A 54 -0.66 0.24 13.98
N GLY A 55 0.39 -0.34 14.56
CA GLY A 55 1.76 -0.05 14.14
C GLY A 55 2.03 -0.40 12.66
N VAL A 56 1.48 -1.52 12.18
CA VAL A 56 1.60 -1.92 10.76
C VAL A 56 0.78 -1.00 9.86
N GLN A 57 -0.39 -0.56 10.31
CA GLN A 57 -1.19 0.44 9.59
C GLN A 57 -0.41 1.76 9.46
N ASP A 58 0.17 2.24 10.57
CA ASP A 58 0.97 3.46 10.62
C ASP A 58 2.19 3.35 9.67
N ASP A 59 2.87 2.19 9.66
CA ASP A 59 3.99 1.91 8.75
C ASP A 59 3.58 1.95 7.28
N ILE A 60 2.38 1.45 6.94
CA ILE A 60 1.86 1.50 5.56
C ILE A 60 1.50 2.95 5.18
N ILE A 61 0.85 3.70 6.07
CA ILE A 61 0.48 5.11 5.87
C ILE A 61 1.72 6.00 5.70
N ALA A 62 2.82 5.67 6.39
CA ALA A 62 4.06 6.44 6.34
C ALA A 62 4.89 6.21 5.05
N ARG A 63 4.55 5.20 4.24
CA ARG A 63 5.25 4.96 2.96
C ARG A 63 5.09 6.17 2.03
N ALA A 64 6.16 6.50 1.32
CA ALA A 64 6.15 7.63 0.39
C ALA A 64 5.14 7.43 -0.74
N GLU A 65 4.20 8.35 -0.86
CA GLU A 65 3.27 8.42 -1.98
C GLU A 65 3.99 8.95 -3.22
N GLN A 66 3.88 8.21 -4.33
CA GLN A 66 4.55 8.55 -5.58
C GLN A 66 3.55 9.20 -6.53
N ALA A 67 3.92 10.34 -7.11
CA ALA A 67 3.20 10.98 -8.22
C ALA A 67 4.08 11.00 -9.46
N LEU A 68 3.48 10.89 -10.64
CA LEU A 68 4.19 11.18 -11.88
C LEU A 68 4.38 12.70 -11.97
N ALA A 69 5.62 13.12 -12.19
CA ALA A 69 5.93 14.50 -12.56
C ALA A 69 5.42 14.83 -13.97
#